data_AF-A0A9P6XIQ4-F1
#
_entry.id   AF-A0A9P6XIQ4-F1
#
_cell.length_a   1.000
_cell.length_b   1.000
_cell.length_c   1.000
_cell.angle_alpha   90.00
_cell.angle_beta   90.00
_cell.angle_gamma   90.00
#
_symmetry.space_group_name_H-M   'P 1'
#
loop_
_entity.id
_entity.type
_entity.pdbx_description
1 polymer ?
#
loop_
_entity_poly.entity_id
_entity_poly.type
_entity_poly.pdbx_seq_one_letter_code
_entity_poly.pdbx_strand_id
1 'polypeptide(L)'
;MPVKFVIPSNRGVTVTIIGVICEKVVVELTLRKPKAVQKKNCTTKKRKRDNGKAGEVEVSARVGTRSEHFLDFLSSLMDALDQFKMQGCYLVMDNAAIHKVDEVQELITSRG
;
A
#
# COMPACT_ATOMS: atom_id res chain seq x y z
N MET A 1 -12.57 9.71 -41.48
CA MET A 1 -11.70 9.96 -40.31
C MET A 1 -12.26 9.21 -39.12
N PRO A 2 -11.50 8.42 -38.35
CA PRO A 2 -12.05 7.71 -37.20
C PRO A 2 -12.32 8.67 -36.03
N VAL A 3 -13.52 8.58 -35.47
CA VAL A 3 -13.99 9.38 -34.33
C VAL A 3 -13.33 8.86 -33.06
N LYS A 4 -12.68 9.75 -32.31
CA LYS A 4 -12.10 9.43 -31.00
C LYS A 4 -13.17 9.64 -29.94
N PHE A 5 -13.69 8.55 -29.38
CA PHE A 5 -14.58 8.61 -28.23
C PHE A 5 -13.74 8.68 -26.95
N VAL A 6 -13.99 9.69 -26.11
CA VAL A 6 -13.34 9.81 -24.80
C VAL A 6 -14.17 9.01 -23.80
N ILE A 7 -13.64 7.86 -23.40
CA ILE A 7 -14.28 7.04 -22.37
C ILE A 7 -14.01 7.71 -21.01
N PRO A 8 -15.05 8.02 -20.21
CA PRO A 8 -14.86 8.52 -18.86
C PRO A 8 -14.21 7.42 -18.01
N SER A 9 -12.96 7.64 -17.63
CA SER A 9 -12.24 6.84 -16.65
C SER A 9 -12.71 7.26 -15.27
N ASN A 10 -13.69 6.55 -14.69
CA ASN A 10 -13.94 6.59 -13.25
C ASN A 10 -12.66 6.14 -12.54
N ARG A 11 -11.99 7.06 -11.82
CA ARG A 11 -10.89 6.73 -10.93
C ARG A 11 -11.41 6.74 -9.50
N GLY A 12 -11.71 5.55 -8.99
CA GLY A 12 -12.09 5.37 -7.59
C GLY A 12 -10.91 5.65 -6.66
N VAL A 13 -11.21 6.27 -5.52
CA VAL A 13 -10.25 6.50 -4.43
C VAL A 13 -10.11 5.21 -3.64
N THR A 14 -8.93 4.58 -3.66
CA THR A 14 -8.69 3.33 -2.93
C THR A 14 -8.09 3.58 -1.56
N VAL A 15 -8.73 3.05 -0.52
CA VAL A 15 -8.22 3.04 0.85
C VAL A 15 -7.77 1.62 1.17
N THR A 16 -6.67 1.46 1.91
CA THR A 16 -6.18 0.14 2.31
C THR A 16 -6.18 0.03 3.83
N ILE A 17 -6.71 -1.08 4.33
CA ILE A 17 -6.75 -1.43 5.75
C ILE A 17 -5.97 -2.74 5.90
N ILE A 18 -5.01 -2.75 6.82
CA ILE A 18 -4.24 -3.95 7.17
C ILE A 18 -4.38 -4.13 8.67
N GLY A 19 -4.76 -5.33 9.10
CA GLY A 19 -4.87 -5.63 10.51
C GLY A 19 -4.62 -7.09 10.79
N VAL A 20 -4.17 -7.36 12.02
CA VAL A 20 -3.97 -8.70 12.55
C VAL A 20 -4.85 -8.90 13.76
N ILE A 21 -5.53 -10.04 13.76
CA ILE A 21 -6.43 -10.45 14.82
C ILE A 21 -5.93 -11.76 15.42
N CYS A 22 -6.14 -11.91 16.72
CA CYS A 22 -6.02 -13.17 17.43
C CYS A 22 -7.42 -13.59 17.90
N GLU A 23 -7.58 -14.81 18.40
CA GLU A 23 -8.85 -15.37 18.90
C GLU A 23 -9.61 -14.43 19.83
N LYS A 24 -8.88 -13.69 20.69
CA LYS A 24 -9.47 -12.86 21.74
C LYS A 24 -9.55 -11.37 21.41
N VAL A 25 -8.69 -10.86 20.52
CA VAL A 25 -8.50 -9.41 20.36
C VAL A 25 -7.93 -9.05 18.98
N VAL A 26 -8.21 -7.82 18.55
CA VAL A 26 -7.47 -7.16 17.46
C VAL A 26 -6.12 -6.72 18.01
N VAL A 27 -5.03 -7.21 17.42
CA VAL A 27 -3.67 -6.93 17.92
C VAL A 27 -3.17 -5.60 17.36
N GLU A 28 -3.29 -5.41 16.05
CA GLU A 28 -2.84 -4.18 15.37
C GLU A 28 -3.72 -3.90 14.15
N LEU A 29 -4.03 -2.62 13.91
CA LEU A 29 -4.87 -2.17 12.80
C LEU A 29 -4.34 -0.85 12.22
N THR A 30 -4.02 -0.84 10.93
CA THR A 30 -3.55 0.35 10.23
C THR A 30 -4.45 0.73 9.07
N LEU A 31 -4.78 2.02 9.00
CA LEU A 31 -5.54 2.63 7.91
C LEU A 31 -4.61 3.47 7.04
N ARG A 32 -4.47 3.08 5.78
CA ARG A 32 -3.72 3.82 4.79
C ARG A 32 -4.65 4.56 3.83
N LYS A 33 -4.59 5.88 3.90
CA LYS A 33 -5.26 6.78 2.95
C LYS A 33 -4.46 6.85 1.65
N PRO A 34 -5.12 6.99 0.48
CA PRO A 34 -4.43 7.14 -0.79
C PRO A 34 -3.60 8.41 -0.77
N LYS A 35 -2.33 8.29 -1.20
CA LYS A 35 -1.46 9.45 -1.36
C LYS A 35 -1.72 10.09 -2.71
N ALA A 36 -1.86 11.42 -2.70
CA ALA A 36 -1.97 12.18 -3.92
C ALA A 36 -0.62 12.27 -4.63
N VAL A 37 -0.37 11.39 -5.61
CA VAL A 37 0.85 11.51 -6.42
C VAL A 37 0.61 12.61 -7.44
N GLN A 38 1.25 13.76 -7.24
CA GLN A 38 1.42 14.74 -8.31
C GLN A 38 2.01 14.00 -9.51
N LYS A 39 1.37 14.11 -10.68
CA LYS A 39 1.99 13.72 -11.95
C LYS A 39 3.28 14.54 -12.08
N LYS A 40 4.42 14.02 -11.62
CA LYS A 40 5.70 14.40 -12.20
C LYS A 40 5.58 13.97 -13.64
N ASN A 41 5.51 14.94 -14.55
CA ASN A 41 5.59 14.72 -15.98
C ASN A 41 6.93 14.03 -16.27
N CYS A 42 6.99 12.71 -16.08
CA CYS A 42 8.12 11.92 -16.50
C CYS A 42 7.98 11.79 -18.01
N THR A 43 8.74 12.64 -18.67
CA THR A 43 8.87 12.77 -20.12
C THR A 43 9.50 11.50 -20.69
N THR A 44 8.69 10.47 -20.89
CA THR A 44 9.06 9.34 -21.77
C THR A 44 7.97 8.97 -22.75
N LYS A 45 7.09 9.92 -23.10
CA LYS A 45 6.23 9.82 -24.28
C LYS A 45 6.29 11.12 -25.08
N LYS A 46 6.54 10.97 -26.39
CA LYS A 46 6.76 12.00 -27.40
C LYS A 46 5.86 13.23 -27.22
N ARG A 47 6.48 14.40 -27.39
CA ARG A 47 5.97 15.78 -27.31
C ARG A 47 4.46 15.93 -27.57
N LYS A 48 3.76 16.60 -26.65
CA LYS A 48 2.64 17.47 -27.02
C LYS A 48 2.70 18.77 -26.22
N ARG A 49 2.54 19.87 -26.97
CA ARG A 49 2.69 21.27 -26.60
C ARG A 49 1.79 21.65 -25.43
N ASP A 50 2.39 22.39 -24.50
CA ASP A 50 1.78 23.03 -23.33
C ASP A 50 0.57 23.89 -23.74
N ASN A 51 -0.50 23.80 -22.96
CA ASN A 51 -1.50 24.86 -22.88
C ASN A 51 -2.07 24.83 -21.46
N GLY A 52 -1.68 25.85 -20.69
CA GLY A 52 -1.88 25.94 -19.25
C GLY A 52 -3.30 25.64 -18.78
N LYS A 53 -3.38 24.74 -17.80
CA LYS A 53 -4.44 24.70 -16.80
C LYS A 53 -3.79 24.42 -15.45
N ALA A 54 -4.18 25.20 -14.45
CA ALA A 54 -3.75 25.06 -13.06
C ALA A 54 -3.79 23.58 -12.66
N GLY A 55 -2.66 23.08 -12.17
CA GLY A 55 -2.45 21.66 -11.89
C GLY A 55 -3.42 21.18 -10.81
N GLU A 56 -4.52 20.58 -11.24
CA GLU A 56 -5.33 19.75 -10.37
C GLU A 56 -4.45 18.58 -9.92
N VAL A 57 -4.17 18.53 -8.62
CA VAL A 57 -3.43 17.43 -8.00
C VAL A 57 -4.30 16.19 -8.13
N GLU A 58 -4.13 15.44 -9.22
CA GLU A 58 -4.75 14.13 -9.38
C GLU A 58 -4.27 13.25 -8.22
N VAL A 59 -5.18 12.91 -7.31
CA VAL A 59 -4.88 11.87 -6.31
C VAL A 59 -4.69 10.59 -7.11
N SER A 60 -3.43 10.21 -7.35
CA SER A 60 -3.11 8.91 -7.92
C SER A 60 -3.53 7.82 -6.95
N ALA A 61 -4.80 7.44 -7.03
CA ALA A 61 -5.40 6.29 -6.35
C ALA A 61 -4.80 4.95 -6.81
N ARG A 62 -3.68 4.94 -7.55
CA ARG A 62 -3.07 3.75 -8.11
C ARG A 62 -2.01 3.13 -7.20
N VAL A 63 -1.53 3.84 -6.19
CA VAL A 63 -0.48 3.32 -5.31
C VAL A 63 -1.12 2.52 -4.19
N GLY A 64 -1.21 1.20 -4.40
CA GLY A 64 -1.60 0.24 -3.38
C GLY A 64 -0.52 0.05 -2.31
N THR A 65 -0.70 -0.96 -1.45
CA THR A 65 0.32 -1.35 -0.46
C THR A 65 1.54 -1.93 -1.17
N ARG A 66 2.70 -1.36 -0.87
CA ARG A 66 4.01 -1.82 -1.30
C ARG A 66 4.65 -2.58 -0.14
N SER A 67 5.63 -3.42 -0.42
CA SER A 67 6.32 -4.21 0.60
C SER A 67 6.91 -3.35 1.72
N GLU A 68 7.47 -2.18 1.40
CA GLU A 68 7.91 -1.18 2.39
C GLU A 68 6.82 -0.84 3.42
N HIS A 69 5.57 -0.67 2.98
CA HIS A 69 4.45 -0.32 3.86
C HIS A 69 3.98 -1.51 4.69
N PHE A 70 4.14 -2.72 4.16
CA PHE A 70 3.87 -3.93 4.90
C PHE A 70 4.94 -4.17 5.97
N LEU A 71 6.21 -3.90 5.69
CA LEU A 71 7.30 -3.97 6.66
C LEU A 71 7.10 -2.97 7.82
N ASP A 72 6.71 -1.72 7.53
CA ASP A 72 6.39 -0.74 8.57
C ASP A 72 5.27 -1.26 9.50
N PHE A 73 4.22 -1.83 8.93
CA PHE A 73 3.12 -2.45 9.68
C PHE A 73 3.61 -3.65 10.49
N LEU A 74 4.41 -4.53 9.88
CA LEU A 74 4.93 -5.73 10.52
C LEU A 74 5.83 -5.39 11.71
N SER A 75 6.65 -4.34 11.62
CA SER A 75 7.43 -3.86 12.75
C SER A 75 6.53 -3.45 13.92
N SER A 76 5.47 -2.66 13.65
CA SER A 76 4.49 -2.26 14.67
C SER A 76 3.78 -3.47 15.29
N LEU A 77 3.40 -4.44 14.45
CA LEU A 77 2.78 -5.69 14.90
C LEU A 77 3.71 -6.47 15.83
N MET A 78 4.99 -6.59 15.48
CA MET A 78 5.97 -7.30 16.31
C MET A 78 6.15 -6.61 17.66
N ASP A 79 6.24 -5.29 17.69
CA ASP A 79 6.31 -4.52 18.94
C ASP A 79 5.04 -4.73 19.80
N ALA A 80 3.86 -4.81 19.18
CA ALA A 80 2.61 -5.11 19.87
C ALA A 80 2.59 -6.55 20.43
N LEU A 81 3.02 -7.54 19.65
CA LEU A 81 3.11 -8.94 20.10
C LEU A 81 4.07 -9.10 21.28
N ASP A 82 5.19 -8.37 21.26
CA ASP A 82 6.16 -8.34 22.36
C ASP A 82 5.55 -7.76 23.64
N GLN A 83 4.79 -6.66 23.52
CA GLN A 83 4.08 -6.05 24.65
C GLN A 83 3.04 -7.01 25.27
N PHE A 84 2.33 -7.76 24.44
CA PHE A 84 1.36 -8.75 24.89
C PHE A 84 1.98 -10.09 25.30
N LYS A 85 3.31 -10.25 25.20
CA LYS A 85 4.04 -11.50 25.47
C LYS A 85 3.50 -12.69 24.67
N MET A 86 3.24 -12.47 23.39
CA MET A 86 2.65 -13.44 22.46
C MET A 86 3.70 -14.15 21.58
N GLN A 87 4.92 -14.35 22.09
CA GLN A 87 5.98 -15.04 21.35
C GLN A 87 5.62 -16.51 21.04
N GLY A 88 6.14 -17.05 19.93
CA GLY A 88 5.90 -18.44 19.52
C GLY A 88 4.50 -18.70 18.95
N CYS A 89 3.76 -17.64 18.62
CA CYS A 89 2.49 -17.74 17.89
C CYS A 89 2.73 -17.84 16.37
N TYR A 90 1.76 -18.41 15.65
CA TYR A 90 1.83 -18.50 14.20
C TYR A 90 1.16 -17.28 13.55
N LEU A 91 1.88 -16.61 12.66
CA LEU A 91 1.31 -15.61 11.76
C LEU A 91 0.79 -16.30 10.50
N VAL A 92 -0.54 -16.29 10.31
CA VAL A 92 -1.19 -16.87 9.12
C VAL A 92 -1.61 -15.74 8.19
N MET A 93 -1.15 -15.79 6.94
CA MET A 93 -1.41 -14.79 5.91
C MET A 93 -1.78 -15.47 4.58
N ASP A 94 -2.37 -14.70 3.67
CA ASP A 94 -2.63 -15.17 2.31
C ASP A 94 -1.32 -15.27 1.49
N ASN A 95 -1.36 -15.92 0.32
CA ASN A 95 -0.17 -16.14 -0.51
C ASN A 95 0.17 -14.92 -1.40
N ALA A 96 0.02 -13.70 -0.89
CA ALA A 96 0.29 -12.48 -1.65
C ALA A 96 1.80 -12.19 -1.77
N ALA A 97 2.19 -11.59 -2.90
CA ALA A 97 3.60 -11.25 -3.17
C ALA A 97 4.21 -10.28 -2.14
N ILE A 98 3.38 -9.45 -1.50
CA ILE A 98 3.83 -8.49 -0.47
C ILE A 98 4.39 -9.16 0.79
N HIS A 99 4.05 -10.44 1.04
CA HIS A 99 4.49 -11.20 2.20
C HIS A 99 5.74 -12.04 1.94
N LYS A 100 6.17 -12.15 0.68
CA LYS A 100 7.25 -13.06 0.24
C LYS A 100 8.62 -12.40 0.17
N VAL A 101 8.75 -11.18 0.68
CA VAL A 101 10.02 -10.45 0.61
C VAL A 101 10.93 -10.93 1.72
N ASP A 102 12.22 -11.09 1.45
CA ASP A 102 13.16 -11.71 2.39
C ASP A 102 13.18 -10.97 3.74
N GLU A 103 13.07 -9.64 3.74
CA GLU A 103 13.06 -8.83 4.97
C GLU A 103 11.84 -9.13 5.87
N VAL A 104 10.72 -9.57 5.30
CA VAL A 104 9.53 -10.00 6.08
C VAL A 104 9.88 -11.25 6.87
N GLN A 105 10.51 -12.22 6.22
CA GLN A 105 10.89 -13.48 6.85
C GLN A 105 11.98 -13.26 7.92
N GLU A 106 12.96 -12.41 7.64
CA GLU A 106 14.00 -12.04 8.60
C GLU A 106 13.40 -11.38 9.84
N LEU A 107 12.47 -10.42 9.66
CA LEU A 107 11.85 -9.72 10.77
C LEU A 107 11.03 -10.66 11.67
N ILE A 108 10.24 -11.56 11.07
CA ILE A 108 9.46 -12.57 11.83
C ILE A 108 10.41 -13.48 12.59
N THR A 109 11.40 -14.06 11.90
CA THR A 109 12.33 -15.04 12.51
C THR A 109 13.18 -14.43 13.62
N SER A 110 13.51 -13.13 13.51
CA SER A 110 14.33 -12.43 14.51
C SER A 110 13.64 -12.27 15.88
N ARG A 111 12.30 -12.35 15.94
CA ARG A 111 11.52 -12.08 17.15
C ARG A 111 10.75 -13.29 17.70
N GLY A 112 10.88 -14.45 17.05
CA GLY A 112 10.37 -15.74 17.56
C GLY A 112 9.00 -16.09 17.01
#